data_AF-A0A183E2F2-F1
#
_entry.id   AF-A0A183E2F2-F1
#
_cell.length_a   1.000
_cell.length_b   1.000
_cell.length_c   1.000
_cell.angle_alpha   90.00
_cell.angle_beta   90.00
_cell.angle_gamma   90.00
#
_symmetry.space_group_name_H-M   'P 1'
#
loop_
_entity.id
_entity.type
_entity.pdbx_description
1 polymer ?
#
loop_
_entity_poly.entity_id
_entity_poly.type
_entity_poly.pdbx_seq_one_letter_code
_entity_poly.pdbx_strand_id
1 'polypeptide(L)'
;MIGGESKISYKWIADTSYMWLVWARKYKAAAFLPEHRFYGDSHPKRDMSTASYQYFSIEQALADLRNFILNINEEFFPNVKTRWIMFGGSYPGLLTIALLA
;
A
#
# COMPACT_ATOMS: atom_id res chain seq x y z
N MET A 1 -2.61 -5.09 0.96
CA MET A 1 -1.38 -5.33 1.76
C MET A 1 -0.40 -4.23 1.44
N ILE A 2 0.23 -3.61 2.43
CA ILE A 2 1.16 -2.49 2.22
C ILE A 2 2.55 -3.06 1.91
N GLY A 3 3.16 -2.61 0.81
CA GLY A 3 4.56 -2.89 0.49
C GLY A 3 5.50 -2.26 1.51
N GLY A 4 6.60 -2.94 1.81
CA GLY A 4 7.59 -2.48 2.78
C GLY A 4 8.89 -2.05 2.13
N GLU A 5 9.99 -2.42 2.77
CA GLU A 5 11.34 -1.95 2.49
C GLU A 5 12.01 -2.69 1.32
N SER A 6 11.22 -3.07 0.30
CA SER A 6 11.73 -3.73 -0.90
C SER A 6 10.76 -3.58 -2.06
N LYS A 7 11.27 -3.83 -3.28
CA LYS A 7 10.46 -3.90 -4.49
C LYS A 7 9.32 -4.89 -4.30
N ILE A 8 8.09 -4.47 -4.57
CA ILE A 8 6.95 -5.41 -4.48
C ILE A 8 7.12 -6.50 -5.55
N SER A 9 6.78 -7.73 -5.18
CA SER A 9 6.75 -8.85 -6.12
C SER A 9 5.31 -9.17 -6.49
N TYR A 10 5.07 -9.37 -7.79
CA TYR A 10 3.78 -9.82 -8.32
C TYR A 10 3.25 -11.08 -7.62
N LYS A 11 4.15 -11.94 -7.13
CA LYS A 11 3.77 -13.13 -6.35
C LYS A 11 2.82 -12.80 -5.20
N TRP A 12 3.04 -11.68 -4.51
CA TRP A 12 2.26 -11.31 -3.31
C TRP A 12 0.79 -11.01 -3.59
N ILE A 13 0.44 -10.61 -4.82
CA ILE A 13 -0.95 -10.38 -5.25
C ILE A 13 -1.51 -11.52 -6.11
N ALA A 14 -0.63 -12.31 -6.75
CA ALA A 14 -1.01 -13.39 -7.67
C ALA A 14 -1.18 -14.75 -7.00
N ASP A 15 -0.43 -15.04 -5.94
CA ASP A 15 -0.50 -16.32 -5.23
C ASP A 15 -1.69 -16.32 -4.28
N THR A 16 -2.81 -16.87 -4.77
CA THR A 16 -4.07 -16.87 -4.02
C THR A 16 -4.10 -17.79 -2.80
N SER A 17 -2.99 -18.48 -2.49
CA SER A 17 -2.83 -19.22 -1.23
C SER A 17 -2.53 -18.29 -0.04
N TYR A 18 -2.07 -17.07 -0.28
CA TYR A 18 -1.84 -16.10 0.80
C TYR A 18 -3.15 -15.76 1.52
N MET A 19 -3.13 -15.83 2.85
CA MET A 19 -4.32 -15.72 3.70
C MET A 19 -5.18 -14.47 3.42
N TRP A 20 -4.54 -13.33 3.18
CA TRP A 20 -5.24 -12.08 2.90
C TRP A 20 -6.00 -12.12 1.57
N LEU A 21 -5.53 -12.87 0.57
CA LEU A 21 -6.21 -13.12 -0.71
C LEU A 21 -7.29 -14.20 -0.59
N VAL A 22 -7.07 -15.21 0.25
CA VAL A 22 -8.11 -16.19 0.62
C VAL A 22 -9.31 -15.46 1.24
N TRP A 23 -9.06 -14.52 2.16
CA TRP A 23 -10.11 -13.70 2.75
C TRP A 23 -10.74 -12.72 1.75
N ALA A 24 -9.93 -12.06 0.90
CA ALA A 24 -10.47 -11.20 -0.14
C ALA A 24 -11.46 -11.96 -1.04
N ARG A 25 -11.11 -13.19 -1.46
CA ARG A 25 -12.01 -14.05 -2.22
C ARG A 25 -13.27 -14.41 -1.43
N LYS A 26 -13.12 -14.85 -0.17
CA LYS A 26 -14.24 -15.25 0.70
C LYS A 26 -15.27 -14.12 0.87
N TYR A 27 -14.80 -12.88 1.04
CA TYR A 27 -15.65 -11.72 1.26
C TYR A 27 -15.94 -10.91 -0.01
N LYS A 28 -15.54 -11.42 -1.19
CA LYS A 28 -15.69 -10.74 -2.49
C LYS A 28 -15.13 -9.31 -2.47
N ALA A 29 -14.00 -9.12 -1.80
CA ALA A 29 -13.31 -7.84 -1.69
C ALA A 29 -12.27 -7.67 -2.80
N ALA A 30 -12.06 -6.42 -3.22
CA ALA A 30 -10.90 -6.06 -4.03
C ALA A 30 -9.61 -6.15 -3.18
N ALA A 31 -8.50 -6.50 -3.83
CA ALA A 31 -7.20 -6.65 -3.19
C ALA A 31 -6.17 -5.76 -3.89
N PHE A 32 -5.43 -4.98 -3.11
CA PHE A 32 -4.42 -4.05 -3.61
C PHE A 32 -3.08 -4.26 -2.90
N LEU A 33 -1.99 -4.01 -3.62
CA LEU A 33 -0.61 -4.05 -3.14
C LEU A 33 0.11 -2.76 -3.57
N PRO A 34 -0.10 -1.63 -2.88
CA PRO A 34 0.68 -0.42 -3.14
C PRO A 34 2.15 -0.65 -2.75
N GLU A 35 3.06 -0.21 -3.62
CA GLU A 35 4.50 -0.18 -3.36
C GLU A 35 4.87 1.07 -2.58
N HIS A 36 5.82 0.92 -1.65
CA HIS A 36 6.27 2.01 -0.81
C HIS A 36 7.17 2.97 -1.59
N ARG A 37 7.04 4.29 -1.35
CA ARG A 37 7.97 5.29 -1.91
C ARG A 37 9.43 4.93 -1.59
N PHE A 38 10.35 5.22 -2.50
CA PHE A 38 11.78 4.88 -2.42
C PHE A 38 12.12 3.39 -2.55
N TYR A 39 11.15 2.53 -2.85
CA TYR A 39 11.40 1.11 -3.07
C TYR A 39 10.86 0.66 -4.43
N GLY A 40 11.55 -0.30 -5.02
CA GLY A 40 11.18 -0.89 -6.30
C GLY A 40 11.14 0.11 -7.44
N ASP A 41 9.96 0.30 -8.02
CA ASP A 41 9.77 1.23 -9.15
C ASP A 41 9.15 2.56 -8.67
N SER A 42 8.80 2.68 -7.39
CA SER A 42 8.09 3.81 -6.81
C SER A 42 9.03 4.88 -6.24
N HIS A 43 9.46 5.82 -7.08
CA HIS A 43 10.39 6.88 -6.69
C HIS A 43 9.82 8.30 -6.91
N PRO A 44 9.85 9.18 -5.89
CA PRO A 44 9.40 10.57 -6.05
C PRO A 44 10.25 11.41 -7.02
N LYS A 45 11.52 11.01 -7.22
CA LYS A 45 12.47 11.62 -8.15
C LYS A 45 13.16 10.51 -8.95
N ARG A 46 13.76 10.86 -10.08
CA ARG A 46 14.49 9.89 -10.92
C ARG A 46 15.81 9.44 -10.30
N ASP A 47 16.38 10.24 -9.40
CA ASP A 47 17.65 9.99 -8.74
C ASP A 47 17.46 9.69 -7.24
N MET A 48 18.25 8.76 -6.73
CA MET A 48 18.32 8.40 -5.30
C MET A 48 19.38 9.25 -4.57
N SER A 49 19.44 10.54 -4.89
CA SER A 49 20.40 11.45 -4.25
C SER A 49 20.02 11.70 -2.79
N THR A 50 20.99 12.04 -1.93
CA THR A 50 20.71 12.38 -0.52
C THR A 50 19.70 13.52 -0.40
N ALA A 51 19.69 14.46 -1.34
CA ALA A 51 18.70 15.54 -1.39
C ALA A 51 17.27 15.02 -1.59
N SER A 52 17.08 13.89 -2.30
CA SER A 52 15.77 13.26 -2.47
C SER A 52 15.21 12.71 -1.16
N TYR A 53 16.05 12.35 -0.18
CA TYR A 53 15.61 11.78 1.10
C TYR A 53 14.79 12.75 1.96
N GLN A 54 14.74 14.03 1.61
CA GLN A 54 13.76 14.96 2.18
C GLN A 54 12.30 14.47 2.00
N TYR A 55 12.04 13.62 1.00
CA TYR A 55 10.73 13.00 0.76
C TYR A 55 10.60 11.60 1.36
N PHE A 56 11.65 11.07 2.00
CA PHE A 56 11.68 9.73 2.57
C PHE A 56 11.35 9.77 4.07
N SER A 57 10.06 9.94 4.37
CA SER A 57 9.55 9.97 5.75
C SER A 57 8.28 9.13 5.91
N ILE A 58 7.95 8.76 7.16
CA ILE A 58 6.75 7.98 7.48
C ILE A 58 5.49 8.80 7.17
N GLU A 59 5.46 10.08 7.52
CA GLU A 59 4.32 10.98 7.29
C GLU A 59 3.98 11.04 5.81
N GLN A 60 5.02 11.10 4.98
CA GLN A 60 4.94 11.11 3.54
C GLN A 60 4.45 9.77 2.96
N ALA A 61 4.97 8.64 3.46
CA ALA A 61 4.46 7.32 3.08
C ALA A 61 2.98 7.11 3.49
N LEU A 62 2.58 7.60 4.66
CA LEU A 62 1.19 7.58 5.10
C LEU A 62 0.30 8.48 4.21
N ALA A 63 0.79 9.65 3.81
CA ALA A 63 0.08 10.52 2.87
C ALA A 63 -0.15 9.82 1.52
N ASP A 64 0.82 9.08 1.00
CA ASP A 64 0.64 8.28 -0.23
C ASP A 64 -0.46 7.23 -0.05
N LEU A 65 -0.47 6.51 1.07
CA LEU A 65 -1.49 5.50 1.34
C LEU A 65 -2.89 6.12 1.48
N ARG A 66 -3.01 7.29 2.13
CA ARG A 66 -4.28 8.02 2.23
C ARG A 66 -4.77 8.44 0.84
N ASN A 67 -3.89 9.03 0.03
CA ASN A 67 -4.21 9.43 -1.33
C ASN A 67 -4.56 8.24 -2.23
N PHE A 68 -3.84 7.12 -2.10
CA PHE A 68 -4.12 5.88 -2.81
C PHE A 68 -5.54 5.38 -2.50
N ILE A 69 -5.93 5.35 -1.22
CA ILE A 69 -7.28 4.93 -0.80
C ILE A 69 -8.35 5.86 -1.39
N LEU A 70 -8.14 7.17 -1.33
CA LEU A 70 -9.08 8.15 -1.90
C LEU A 70 -9.27 7.95 -3.40
N ASN A 71 -8.16 7.86 -4.14
CA ASN A 71 -8.18 7.68 -5.59
C ASN A 71 -8.84 6.35 -6.00
N ILE A 72 -8.54 5.25 -5.29
CA ILE A 72 -9.17 3.95 -5.58
C ILE A 72 -10.68 3.99 -5.29
N ASN A 73 -11.11 4.64 -4.21
CA ASN A 73 -12.53 4.76 -3.89
C ASN A 73 -13.25 5.59 -4.96
N GLU A 74 -12.66 6.69 -5.42
CA GLU A 74 -13.23 7.54 -6.47
C GLU A 74 -13.29 6.81 -7.83
N GLU A 75 -12.20 6.16 -8.24
CA GLU A 75 -12.09 5.53 -9.55
C GLU A 75 -12.92 4.25 -9.68
N PHE A 76 -12.87 3.37 -8.67
CA PHE A 76 -13.45 2.03 -8.76
C PHE A 76 -14.73 1.85 -7.94
N PHE A 77 -15.00 2.73 -6.98
CA PHE A 77 -16.10 2.56 -6.02
C PHE A 77 -16.92 3.85 -5.74
N PRO A 78 -17.26 4.69 -6.74
CA PRO A 78 -17.75 6.06 -6.54
C PRO A 78 -19.08 6.19 -5.78
N ASN A 79 -19.80 5.10 -5.56
CA ASN A 79 -21.09 5.08 -4.84
C ASN A 79 -21.16 3.96 -3.80
N VAL A 80 -20.02 3.44 -3.36
CA VAL A 80 -19.95 2.35 -2.37
C VAL A 80 -19.36 2.90 -1.08
N LYS A 81 -20.03 2.60 0.05
CA LYS A 81 -19.41 2.83 1.37
C LYS A 81 -18.31 1.80 1.60
N THR A 82 -17.12 2.10 1.09
CA THR A 82 -15.95 1.20 1.16
C THR A 82 -15.48 0.98 2.59
N ARG A 83 -15.12 -0.26 2.92
CA ARG A 83 -14.40 -0.62 4.15
C ARG A 83 -13.05 -1.17 3.76
N TRP A 84 -11.98 -0.61 4.33
CA TRP A 84 -10.62 -1.06 4.07
C TRP A 84 -10.13 -1.95 5.21
N ILE A 85 -9.59 -3.12 4.85
CA ILE A 85 -8.85 -3.99 5.75
C ILE A 85 -7.41 -4.00 5.27
N MET A 86 -6.50 -3.61 6.15
CA MET A 86 -5.10 -3.44 5.83
C MET A 86 -4.26 -4.56 6.41
N PHE A 87 -3.23 -4.93 5.67
CA PHE A 87 -2.27 -5.97 6.05
C PHE A 87 -0.87 -5.42 5.85
N GLY A 88 -0.01 -5.68 6.83
CA GLY A 88 1.42 -5.39 6.78
C GLY A 88 2.12 -6.18 7.88
N GLY A 89 3.37 -6.56 7.65
CA GLY A 89 4.22 -7.21 8.66
C GLY A 89 5.52 -6.43 8.81
N SER A 90 6.15 -6.48 9.99
CA SER A 90 7.32 -5.62 10.30
C SER A 90 6.97 -4.13 10.16
N TYR A 91 7.81 -3.32 9.49
CA TYR A 91 7.59 -1.90 9.22
C TYR A 91 6.23 -1.60 8.54
N PRO A 92 5.78 -2.32 7.48
CA PRO A 92 4.42 -2.18 6.97
C PRO A 92 3.30 -2.42 7.99
N GLY A 93 3.55 -3.24 9.01
CA GLY A 93 2.62 -3.43 10.12
C GLY A 93 2.46 -2.15 10.95
N LEU A 94 3.57 -1.45 11.21
CA LEU A 94 3.54 -0.13 11.86
C LEU A 94 2.82 0.91 11.00
N LEU A 95 3.07 0.93 9.68
CA LEU A 95 2.34 1.81 8.76
C LEU A 95 0.84 1.55 8.78
N THR A 96 0.43 0.27 8.86
CA THR A 96 -0.99 -0.11 8.95
C THR A 96 -1.65 0.49 10.20
N ILE A 97 -0.97 0.42 11.35
CA ILE A 97 -1.49 0.99 12.61
C ILE A 97 -1.51 2.52 12.53
N ALA A 98 -0.43 3.14 12.05
CA ALA A 98 -0.31 4.59 11.97
C ALA A 98 -1.30 5.23 10.98
N LEU A 99 -1.75 4.49 9.95
CA LEU A 99 -2.77 4.98 9.03
C LEU A 99 -4.16 5.07 9.67
N LEU A 100 -4.41 4.27 10.71
CA LEU A 100 -5.69 4.21 11.44
C LEU A 100 -5.75 5.20 12.62
N ALA A 101 -4.62 5.82 12.96
CA ALA A 101 -4.54 6.91 13.94
C ALA A 101 -4.92 8.26 13.31
#